data_AF-A0A939GWJ8-F1
#
_entry.id   AF-A0A939GWJ8-F1
#
_cell.length_a   1.000
_cell.length_b   1.000
_cell.length_c   1.000
_cell.angle_alpha   90.00
_cell.angle_beta   90.00
_cell.angle_gamma   90.00
#
_symmetry.space_group_name_H-M   'P 1'
#
loop_
_entity.id
_entity.type
_entity.pdbx_description
1 polymer ?
#
loop_
_entity_poly.entity_id
_entity_poly.type
_entity_poly.pdbx_seq_one_letter_code
_entity_poly.pdbx_strand_id
1 'polypeptide(L)'
;MTNTQTQATGDIQEKIQEELEQARTVCDISGSNSAECAAAWDAVEELQAEASHQRQVKPKNALEQYCDANPEADECRLYED
;
A
#
# COMPACT_ATOMS: atom_id res chain seq x y z
N MET A 1 -0.11 13.49 -15.73
CA MET A 1 -0.91 12.26 -15.62
C MET A 1 -0.92 11.83 -14.16
N THR A 2 -1.78 12.40 -13.33
CA THR A 2 -1.81 12.11 -11.88
C THR A 2 -3.24 11.82 -11.49
N ASN A 3 -3.65 10.56 -11.62
CA ASN A 3 -4.93 10.10 -11.07
C ASN A 3 -4.90 8.65 -10.58
N THR A 4 -3.84 7.89 -10.86
CA THR A 4 -3.78 6.45 -10.51
C THR A 4 -3.42 6.21 -9.04
N GLN A 5 -2.54 7.02 -8.44
CA GLN A 5 -2.15 6.85 -7.03
C GLN A 5 -3.31 7.12 -6.05
N THR A 6 -4.12 8.16 -6.31
CA THR A 6 -5.28 8.49 -5.46
C THR A 6 -6.39 7.44 -5.54
N GLN A 7 -6.55 6.78 -6.70
CA GLN A 7 -7.53 5.71 -6.89
C GLN A 7 -7.12 4.43 -6.16
N ALA A 8 -5.83 4.04 -6.22
CA ALA A 8 -5.30 2.86 -5.53
C ALA A 8 -5.41 2.94 -4.00
N THR A 9 -5.19 4.13 -3.43
CA THR A 9 -5.37 4.34 -1.99
C THR A 9 -6.83 4.30 -1.54
N GLY A 10 -7.79 4.63 -2.42
CA GLY A 10 -9.21 4.49 -2.11
C GLY A 10 -9.64 3.02 -2.07
N ASP A 11 -9.24 2.28 -3.10
CA ASP A 11 -9.53 0.85 -3.27
C ASP A 11 -8.97 -0.02 -2.12
N ILE A 12 -7.77 0.29 -1.61
CA ILE A 12 -7.21 -0.48 -0.47
C ILE A 12 -7.93 -0.20 0.86
N GLN A 13 -8.44 1.01 1.08
CA GLN A 13 -9.18 1.31 2.32
C GLN A 13 -10.55 0.63 2.34
N GLU A 14 -11.23 0.55 1.19
CA GLU A 14 -12.48 -0.19 1.03
C GLU A 14 -12.27 -1.68 1.31
N LYS A 15 -11.23 -2.29 0.72
CA LYS A 15 -10.85 -3.69 0.99
C LYS A 15 -10.54 -3.97 2.46
N ILE A 16 -9.83 -3.07 3.14
CA ILE A 16 -9.57 -3.21 4.58
C ILE A 16 -10.90 -3.24 5.37
N GLN A 17 -11.86 -2.37 5.01
CA GLN A 17 -13.16 -2.34 5.68
C GLN A 17 -13.96 -3.63 5.43
N GLU A 18 -13.95 -4.14 4.21
CA GLU A 18 -14.57 -5.42 3.86
C GLU A 18 -13.95 -6.59 4.64
N GLU A 19 -12.61 -6.70 4.66
CA GLU A 19 -11.92 -7.77 5.38
C GLU A 19 -12.07 -7.65 6.91
N LEU A 20 -12.21 -6.44 7.45
CA LEU A 20 -12.56 -6.25 8.88
C LEU A 20 -13.93 -6.85 9.23
N GLU A 21 -14.92 -6.67 8.36
CA GLU A 21 -16.25 -7.24 8.55
C GLU A 21 -16.24 -8.76 8.39
N GLN A 22 -15.48 -9.27 7.41
CA GLN A 22 -15.27 -10.69 7.21
C GLN A 22 -14.57 -11.33 8.40
N ALA A 23 -13.46 -10.76 8.89
CA ALA A 23 -12.73 -11.28 10.04
C ALA A 23 -13.61 -11.38 11.28
N ARG A 24 -14.41 -10.35 11.58
CA ARG A 24 -15.39 -10.39 12.68
C ARG A 24 -16.40 -11.52 12.48
N THR A 25 -16.97 -11.63 11.28
CA THR A 25 -17.95 -12.67 10.95
C THR A 25 -17.37 -14.08 11.11
N VAL A 26 -16.15 -14.31 10.60
CA VAL A 26 -15.46 -15.60 10.70
C VAL A 26 -15.17 -15.95 12.15
N CYS A 27 -14.70 -14.99 12.95
CA CYS A 27 -14.45 -15.18 14.38
C CYS A 27 -15.73 -15.46 15.17
N ASP A 28 -16.84 -14.79 14.83
CA ASP A 28 -18.15 -15.02 15.47
C ASP A 28 -18.70 -16.43 15.15
N ILE A 29 -18.47 -16.92 13.93
CA ILE A 29 -18.94 -18.26 13.49
C ILE A 29 -18.02 -19.38 13.99
N SER A 30 -16.72 -19.21 13.87
CA SER A 30 -15.71 -20.27 14.08
C SER A 30 -15.14 -20.27 15.50
N GLY A 31 -15.35 -19.17 16.24
CA GLY A 31 -14.81 -18.93 17.57
C GLY A 31 -13.53 -18.07 17.53
N SER A 32 -13.36 -17.23 18.55
CA SER A 32 -12.27 -16.24 18.61
C SER A 32 -10.85 -16.83 18.67
N ASN A 33 -10.72 -18.12 19.06
CA ASN A 33 -9.44 -18.82 19.12
C ASN A 33 -9.27 -19.85 17.99
N SER A 34 -10.13 -19.81 16.97
CA SER A 34 -10.05 -20.74 15.84
C SER A 34 -8.94 -20.36 14.87
N ALA A 35 -8.44 -21.32 14.10
CA ALA A 35 -7.42 -21.07 13.09
C ALA A 35 -7.97 -20.18 11.95
N GLU A 36 -9.25 -20.31 11.64
CA GLU A 36 -9.96 -19.51 10.63
C GLU A 36 -10.07 -18.05 11.07
N CYS A 37 -10.38 -17.79 12.35
CA CYS A 37 -10.38 -16.45 12.91
C CYS A 37 -8.99 -15.80 12.84
N ALA A 38 -7.93 -16.55 13.20
CA ALA A 38 -6.56 -16.06 13.09
C ALA A 38 -6.17 -15.73 11.64
N ALA A 39 -6.46 -16.64 10.69
CA ALA A 39 -6.15 -16.41 9.28
C ALA A 39 -6.91 -15.22 8.68
N ALA A 40 -8.15 -14.97 9.12
CA ALA A 40 -8.91 -13.81 8.67
C ALA A 40 -8.31 -12.49 9.20
N TRP A 41 -7.81 -12.48 10.44
CA TRP A 41 -7.07 -11.33 10.96
C TRP A 41 -5.71 -11.13 10.30
N ASP A 42 -4.99 -12.21 9.96
CA ASP A 42 -3.72 -12.12 9.21
C ASP A 42 -3.94 -11.38 7.87
N ALA A 43 -5.04 -11.67 7.15
CA ALA A 43 -5.37 -10.97 5.91
C ALA A 43 -5.59 -9.47 6.11
N VAL A 44 -6.25 -9.08 7.21
CA VAL A 44 -6.46 -7.67 7.60
C VAL A 44 -5.14 -6.99 7.97
N GLU A 45 -4.23 -7.70 8.64
CA GLU A 45 -2.90 -7.17 8.99
C GLU A 45 -2.05 -6.90 7.74
N GLU A 46 -2.04 -7.83 6.78
CA GLU A 46 -1.30 -7.68 5.52
C GLU A 46 -1.81 -6.48 4.70
N LEU A 47 -3.13 -6.31 4.57
CA LEU A 47 -3.70 -5.16 3.87
C LEU A 47 -3.36 -3.83 4.55
N GLN A 48 -3.35 -3.78 5.88
CA GLN A 48 -2.93 -2.59 6.62
C GLN A 48 -1.44 -2.31 6.45
N ALA A 49 -0.60 -3.34 6.40
CA ALA A 49 0.83 -3.22 6.14
C ALA A 49 1.08 -2.61 4.75
N GLU A 50 0.41 -3.11 3.72
CA GLU A 50 0.50 -2.57 2.36
C GLU A 50 -0.03 -1.12 2.29
N ALA A 51 -1.16 -0.81 2.97
CA ALA A 51 -1.66 0.56 3.03
C ALA A 51 -0.67 1.52 3.70
N SER A 52 0.04 1.07 4.73
CA SER A 52 1.13 1.82 5.36
C SER A 52 2.30 2.01 4.40
N HIS A 53 2.71 0.94 3.71
CA HIS A 53 3.79 0.97 2.73
C HIS A 53 3.49 1.98 1.61
N GLN A 54 2.29 1.96 1.04
CA GLN A 54 1.86 2.93 0.02
C GLN A 54 1.93 4.38 0.51
N ARG A 55 1.63 4.65 1.79
CA ARG A 55 1.74 5.99 2.39
C ARG A 55 3.20 6.43 2.59
N GLN A 56 4.13 5.48 2.77
CA GLN A 56 5.55 5.77 2.92
C GLN A 56 6.26 6.02 1.58
N VAL A 57 5.72 5.51 0.47
CA VAL A 57 6.21 5.80 -0.87
C VAL A 57 5.99 7.29 -1.15
N LYS A 58 7.07 8.07 -1.03
CA LYS A 58 7.04 9.50 -1.35
C LYS A 58 6.91 9.65 -2.86
N PRO A 59 5.96 10.46 -3.36
CA PRO A 59 5.94 10.81 -4.77
C PRO A 59 7.25 11.53 -5.12
N LYS A 60 7.84 11.16 -6.26
CA LYS A 60 9.03 11.82 -6.77
C LYS A 60 8.78 13.32 -6.90
N ASN A 61 9.69 14.14 -6.40
CA ASN A 61 9.64 15.58 -6.60
C ASN A 61 9.93 15.94 -8.07
N ALA A 62 9.76 17.21 -8.43
CA ALA A 62 9.89 17.64 -9.83
C ALA A 62 11.29 17.37 -10.42
N LEU A 63 12.35 17.50 -9.60
CA LEU A 63 13.72 17.24 -10.04
C LEU A 63 13.94 15.73 -10.25
N GLU A 64 13.48 14.89 -9.31
CA GLU A 64 13.57 13.43 -9.43
C GLU A 64 12.86 12.91 -10.70
N GLN A 65 11.64 13.41 -10.97
CA GLN A 65 10.91 13.04 -12.19
C GLN A 65 11.63 13.54 -13.46
N TYR A 66 12.23 14.73 -13.41
CA TYR A 66 12.98 15.28 -14.53
C TYR A 66 14.24 14.45 -14.82
N CYS A 67 14.98 14.07 -13.77
CA CYS A 67 16.20 13.28 -13.89
C CYS A 67 15.96 11.83 -14.33
N ASP A 68 14.82 11.24 -13.98
CA ASP A 68 14.41 9.93 -14.54
C ASP A 68 14.26 9.98 -16.07
N ALA A 69 13.74 11.10 -16.58
CA ALA A 69 13.45 11.28 -18.01
C ALA A 69 14.64 11.84 -18.79
N ASN A 70 15.57 12.54 -18.13
CA ASN A 70 16.72 13.21 -18.72
C ASN A 70 17.99 12.92 -17.88
N PRO A 71 18.48 11.67 -17.84
CA PRO A 71 19.61 11.29 -16.99
C PRO A 71 20.92 12.01 -17.37
N GLU A 72 21.06 12.45 -18.63
CA GLU A 72 22.22 13.19 -19.13
C GLU A 72 22.20 14.69 -18.84
N ALA A 73 21.09 15.24 -18.33
CA ALA A 73 20.98 16.65 -17.97
C ALA A 73 22.02 17.04 -16.92
N ASP A 74 22.51 18.28 -16.96
CA ASP A 74 23.60 18.73 -16.09
C ASP A 74 23.24 18.59 -14.60
N GLU A 75 21.96 18.80 -14.26
CA GLU A 75 21.41 18.66 -12.90
C GLU A 75 21.28 17.21 -12.42
N CYS A 76 21.43 16.23 -13.31
CA CYS A 76 21.09 14.83 -13.08
C CYS A 76 22.29 13.86 -13.24
N ARG A 77 23.43 14.34 -13.74
CA ARG A 77 24.63 13.51 -13.90
C ARG A 77 25.16 13.05 -12.54
N LEU A 78 25.16 11.74 -12.34
CA LEU A 78 25.81 11.08 -11.22
C LEU A 78 27.14 10.50 -11.70
N TYR A 79 28.22 10.79 -10.97
CA TYR A 79 29.54 10.22 -11.22
C TYR A 79 29.81 9.18 -10.13
N GLU A 80 30.27 7.99 -10.51
CA GLU A 80 30.79 7.02 -9.55
C GLU A 80 32.21 7.44 -9.14
N ASP A 81 32.51 7.32 -7.84
CA ASP A 81 33.85 7.58 -7.27
C ASP A 81 34.87 6.47 -7.59
#